data_AF-A0A250YA97-F1
#
_entry.id   AF-A0A250YA97-F1
#
_cell.length_a   1.000
_cell.length_b   1.000
_cell.length_c   1.000
_cell.angle_alpha   90.00
_cell.angle_beta   90.00
_cell.angle_gamma   90.00
#
_symmetry.space_group_name_H-M   'P 1'
#
loop_
_entity.id
_entity.type
_entity.pdbx_description
1 polymer ?
#
loop_
_entity_poly.entity_id
_entity_poly.type
_entity_poly.pdbx_seq_one_letter_code
_entity_poly.pdbx_strand_id
1 'polypeptide(L)'
;MNRSGEEQERVLRYLENEGQTKARRRGPGRGEDQRREDPAYTPRECFQRISRRLRAVLKRSRIPMETLESWEERLLRFFSVSPQAVYTAMLDNSFERLLLHAVCQYMDLISASADLEGRRQMKVSNRHLDFLPPGLLLSAYLEQH
;
A
#
# COMPACT_ATOMS: atom_id res chain seq x y z
N MET A 1 3.18 -23.69 -16.71
CA MET A 1 3.57 -23.51 -15.29
C MET A 1 3.14 -22.12 -14.84
N ASN A 2 2.11 -22.04 -14.00
CA ASN A 2 1.51 -20.79 -13.48
C ASN A 2 2.37 -20.15 -12.38
N ARG A 3 3.64 -19.83 -12.69
CA ARG A 3 4.60 -19.33 -11.68
C ARG A 3 4.19 -17.97 -11.08
N SER A 4 3.43 -17.15 -11.80
CA SER A 4 3.03 -15.82 -11.35
C SER A 4 2.05 -15.84 -10.15
N GLY A 5 1.01 -16.67 -10.19
CA GLY A 5 -0.04 -16.68 -9.16
C GLY A 5 0.45 -17.20 -7.79
N GLU A 6 1.21 -18.29 -7.80
CA GLU A 6 1.81 -18.84 -6.58
C GLU A 6 2.84 -17.89 -5.96
N GLU A 7 3.60 -17.17 -6.80
CA GLU A 7 4.55 -16.16 -6.33
C GLU A 7 3.85 -14.95 -5.70
N GLN A 8 2.76 -14.47 -6.30
CA GLN A 8 1.91 -13.40 -5.73
C GLN A 8 1.38 -13.81 -4.36
N GLU A 9 0.83 -15.01 -4.24
CA GLU A 9 0.29 -15.51 -2.97
C GLU A 9 1.40 -15.67 -1.92
N ARG A 10 2.60 -16.11 -2.32
CA ARG A 10 3.77 -16.16 -1.43
C ARG A 10 4.20 -14.77 -0.97
N VAL A 11 4.11 -13.76 -1.83
CA VAL A 11 4.38 -12.35 -1.47
C VAL A 11 3.34 -11.87 -0.46
N LEU A 12 2.05 -12.12 -0.72
CA LEU A 12 0.95 -11.71 0.16
C LEU A 12 1.09 -12.29 1.57
N ARG A 13 1.31 -13.60 1.71
CA ARG A 13 1.51 -14.24 3.02
C ARG A 13 2.66 -13.61 3.80
N TYR A 14 3.73 -13.21 3.12
CA TYR A 14 4.84 -12.52 3.77
C TYR A 14 4.43 -11.15 4.31
N LEU A 15 3.68 -10.37 3.52
CA LEU A 15 3.17 -9.07 3.93
C LEU A 15 2.18 -9.17 5.09
N GLU A 16 1.31 -10.19 5.09
CA GLU A 16 0.39 -10.50 6.21
C GLU A 16 1.18 -10.78 7.51
N ASN A 17 2.24 -11.60 7.44
CA ASN A 17 3.08 -11.92 8.59
C ASN A 17 3.90 -10.72 9.10
N GLU A 18 4.41 -9.86 8.20
CA GLU A 18 5.08 -8.60 8.59
C GLU A 18 4.11 -7.58 9.21
N GLY A 19 2.88 -7.49 8.69
CA GLY A 19 1.84 -6.61 9.23
C GLY A 19 1.53 -6.93 10.69
N GLN A 20 1.43 -8.22 11.03
CA GLN A 20 1.17 -8.67 12.42
C GLN A 20 2.32 -8.35 13.38
N THR A 21 3.57 -8.39 12.92
CA THR A 21 4.75 -8.10 13.75
C THR A 21 5.00 -6.61 13.94
N LYS A 22 4.72 -5.79 12.92
CA LYS A 22 4.90 -4.32 12.98
C LYS A 22 3.74 -3.60 13.65
N ALA A 23 2.50 -4.11 13.57
CA ALA A 23 1.36 -3.55 14.30
C ALA A 23 1.54 -3.55 15.83
N ARG A 24 2.47 -4.37 16.36
CA ARG A 24 2.81 -4.44 17.78
C ARG A 24 3.94 -3.48 18.22
N ARG A 25 4.63 -2.80 17.30
CA ARG A 25 5.77 -1.92 17.65
C ARG A 25 5.44 -0.46 17.37
N ARG A 26 5.10 0.25 18.46
CA ARG A 26 5.10 1.72 18.63
C ARG A 26 4.20 2.49 17.66
N GLY A 27 3.03 2.90 18.15
CA GLY A 27 2.38 4.10 17.61
C GLY A 27 3.32 5.30 17.80
N PRO A 28 3.36 6.26 16.85
CA PRO A 28 4.17 7.44 17.01
C PRO A 28 3.69 8.19 18.26
N GLY A 29 4.61 8.41 19.20
CA GLY A 29 4.39 9.32 20.31
C GLY A 29 4.13 10.72 19.74
N ARG A 30 3.22 11.45 20.38
CA ARG A 30 2.89 12.85 20.11
C ARG A 30 4.17 13.67 19.91
N GLY A 31 4.55 13.86 18.66
CA GLY A 31 5.63 14.71 18.19
C GLY A 31 5.15 15.30 16.88
N GLU A 32 5.40 16.59 16.67
CA GLU A 32 4.92 17.35 15.53
C GLU A 32 5.16 16.62 14.21
N ASP A 33 4.16 16.66 13.34
CA ASP A 33 4.20 16.01 12.04
C ASP A 33 5.15 16.77 11.10
N GLN A 34 6.44 16.50 11.22
CA GLN A 34 7.51 17.11 10.41
C GLN A 34 7.46 16.69 8.94
N ARG A 35 6.54 15.80 8.52
CA ARG A 35 6.40 15.36 7.12
C ARG A 35 6.10 16.52 6.15
N ARG A 36 5.59 17.66 6.66
CA ARG A 36 5.38 18.87 5.84
C ARG A 36 6.68 19.62 5.48
N GLU A 37 7.73 19.43 6.28
CA GLU A 37 9.02 20.11 6.14
C GLU A 37 10.15 19.16 5.73
N ASP A 38 9.94 17.84 5.87
CA ASP A 38 10.92 16.80 5.60
C ASP A 38 10.92 16.39 4.10
N PRO A 39 12.08 16.38 3.42
CA PRO A 39 12.25 15.86 2.07
C PRO A 39 11.71 14.45 1.84
N ALA A 40 11.47 13.65 2.90
CA ALA A 40 11.06 12.25 2.88
C ALA A 40 9.84 11.89 2.01
N TYR A 41 9.17 12.87 1.38
CA TYR A 41 8.06 12.73 0.44
C TYR A 41 8.45 12.81 -1.04
N THR A 42 9.75 12.75 -1.38
CA THR A 42 10.12 12.64 -2.80
C THR A 42 9.53 11.36 -3.42
N PRO A 43 9.14 11.36 -4.71
CA PRO A 43 8.58 10.17 -5.35
C PRO A 43 9.49 8.93 -5.26
N ARG A 44 10.81 9.17 -5.29
CA ARG A 44 11.84 8.12 -5.15
C ARG A 44 11.82 7.50 -3.74
N GLU A 45 11.68 8.30 -2.69
CA GLU A 45 11.61 7.81 -1.31
C GLU A 45 10.29 7.07 -1.07
N CYS A 46 9.17 7.58 -1.58
CA CYS A 46 7.88 6.86 -1.58
C CYS A 46 8.02 5.49 -2.24
N PHE A 47 8.69 5.41 -3.40
CA PHE A 47 8.96 4.13 -4.05
C PHE A 47 9.89 3.24 -3.21
N GLN A 48 10.85 3.84 -2.50
CA GLN A 48 11.76 3.11 -1.61
C GLN A 48 11.07 2.53 -0.36
N ARG A 49 9.91 3.07 0.06
CA ARG A 49 9.09 2.49 1.14
C ARG A 49 8.42 1.18 0.74
N ILE A 50 8.11 1.00 -0.54
CA ILE A 50 7.57 -0.28 -1.05
C ILE A 50 8.58 -1.39 -0.78
N SER A 51 8.16 -2.53 -0.24
CA SER A 51 9.07 -3.63 0.07
C SER A 51 9.89 -4.04 -1.17
N ARG A 52 11.16 -4.43 -0.96
CA ARG A 52 12.07 -4.85 -2.05
C ARG A 52 11.44 -5.89 -2.99
N ARG A 53 10.68 -6.80 -2.40
CA ARG A 53 10.00 -7.88 -3.13
C ARG A 53 8.83 -7.36 -3.96
N LEU A 54 7.99 -6.48 -3.43
CA LEU A 54 6.92 -5.86 -4.20
C LEU A 54 7.47 -5.02 -5.35
N ARG A 55 8.53 -4.24 -5.11
CA ARG A 55 9.22 -3.50 -6.20
C ARG A 55 9.69 -4.43 -7.32
N ALA A 56 10.23 -5.60 -6.98
CA ALA A 56 10.65 -6.57 -7.98
C ALA A 56 9.47 -7.14 -8.79
N VAL A 57 8.30 -7.32 -8.17
CA VAL A 57 7.07 -7.72 -8.88
C VAL A 57 6.61 -6.60 -9.81
N LEU A 58 6.49 -5.37 -9.31
CA LEU A 58 6.07 -4.21 -10.10
C LEU A 58 6.95 -4.02 -11.36
N LYS A 59 8.26 -4.21 -11.23
CA LYS A 59 9.20 -4.09 -12.36
C LYS A 59 9.16 -5.23 -13.37
N ARG A 60 8.65 -6.40 -13.00
CA ARG A 60 8.66 -7.62 -13.84
C ARG A 60 7.29 -7.91 -14.45
N SER A 61 6.23 -7.46 -13.83
CA SER A 61 4.86 -7.71 -14.25
C SER A 61 4.37 -6.60 -15.17
N ARG A 62 3.56 -6.94 -16.18
CA ARG A 62 2.72 -5.95 -16.85
C ARG A 62 1.64 -5.51 -15.89
N ILE A 63 1.72 -4.26 -15.44
CA ILE A 63 0.78 -3.71 -14.47
C ILE A 63 -0.46 -3.21 -15.22
N PRO A 64 -1.67 -3.60 -14.80
CA PRO A 64 -2.90 -2.97 -15.27
C PRO A 64 -2.98 -1.58 -14.65
N MET A 65 -2.51 -0.57 -15.40
CA MET A 65 -2.39 0.81 -14.92
C MET A 65 -3.74 1.38 -14.46
N GLU A 66 -4.81 1.13 -15.19
CA GLU A 66 -6.17 1.51 -14.79
C GLU A 66 -6.56 0.99 -13.40
N THR A 67 -6.21 -0.27 -13.09
CA THR A 67 -6.49 -0.84 -11.76
C THR A 67 -5.67 -0.15 -10.69
N LEU A 68 -4.38 0.10 -10.95
CA LEU A 68 -3.48 0.77 -10.03
C LEU A 68 -3.97 2.20 -9.71
N GLU A 69 -4.27 2.99 -10.74
CA GLU A 69 -4.80 4.36 -10.65
C GLU A 69 -6.13 4.38 -9.88
N SER A 70 -7.02 3.42 -10.14
CA SER A 70 -8.30 3.34 -9.43
C SER A 70 -8.12 3.11 -7.92
N TRP A 71 -7.07 2.39 -7.50
CA TRP A 71 -6.76 2.24 -6.08
C TRP A 71 -6.20 3.52 -5.48
N GLU A 72 -5.33 4.21 -6.21
CA GLU A 72 -4.80 5.50 -5.79
C GLU A 72 -5.91 6.53 -5.60
N GLU A 73 -6.81 6.68 -6.57
CA GLU A 73 -7.93 7.64 -6.48
C GLU A 73 -8.83 7.33 -5.27
N ARG A 74 -9.18 6.05 -5.07
CA ARG A 74 -10.05 5.64 -3.95
C ARG A 74 -9.42 5.95 -2.60
N LEU A 75 -8.16 5.59 -2.39
CA LEU A 75 -7.47 5.83 -1.12
C LEU A 75 -7.21 7.32 -0.91
N LEU A 76 -6.80 8.04 -1.95
CA LEU A 76 -6.60 9.48 -1.92
C LEU A 76 -7.90 10.19 -1.50
N ARG A 77 -9.02 9.92 -2.18
CA ARG A 77 -10.33 10.51 -1.85
C ARG A 77 -10.76 10.16 -0.43
N PHE A 78 -10.62 8.90 -0.02
CA PHE A 78 -11.05 8.44 1.29
C PHE A 78 -10.27 9.09 2.44
N PHE A 79 -8.94 9.00 2.42
CA PHE A 79 -8.11 9.49 3.51
C PHE A 79 -7.96 11.02 3.53
N SER A 80 -8.19 11.70 2.41
CA SER A 80 -8.27 13.17 2.39
C SER A 80 -9.48 13.70 3.17
N VAL A 81 -10.56 12.94 3.26
CA VAL A 81 -11.76 13.30 4.04
C VAL A 81 -11.68 12.75 5.46
N SER A 82 -11.24 11.50 5.59
CA SER A 82 -11.29 10.75 6.85
C SER A 82 -9.92 10.11 7.17
N PRO A 83 -8.90 10.92 7.54
CA PRO A 83 -7.52 10.45 7.65
C PRO A 83 -7.32 9.37 8.72
N GLN A 84 -8.18 9.30 9.73
CA GLN A 84 -8.09 8.31 10.83
C GLN A 84 -9.04 7.11 10.66
N ALA A 85 -9.85 7.08 9.61
CA ALA A 85 -10.77 5.97 9.37
C ALA A 85 -10.04 4.73 8.81
N VAL A 86 -10.73 3.60 8.78
CA VAL A 86 -10.22 2.36 8.17
C VAL A 86 -10.96 2.12 6.86
N TYR A 87 -10.23 2.05 5.77
CA TYR A 87 -10.77 1.66 4.47
C TYR A 87 -10.82 0.13 4.37
N THR A 88 -11.96 -0.42 3.94
CA THR A 88 -12.15 -1.86 3.79
C THR A 88 -12.61 -2.21 2.38
N ALA A 89 -12.02 -3.25 1.79
CA ALA A 89 -12.44 -3.77 0.49
C ALA A 89 -12.37 -5.30 0.46
N MET A 90 -13.33 -5.93 -0.22
CA MET A 90 -13.28 -7.37 -0.50
C MET A 90 -12.57 -7.58 -1.83
N LEU A 91 -11.44 -8.30 -1.81
CA LEU A 91 -10.59 -8.52 -2.97
C LEU A 91 -10.12 -9.97 -3.02
N ASP A 92 -10.83 -10.82 -3.76
CA ASP A 92 -10.49 -12.24 -3.90
C ASP A 92 -9.30 -12.45 -4.88
N ASN A 93 -9.05 -11.50 -5.78
CA ASN A 93 -7.90 -11.50 -6.67
C ASN A 93 -6.60 -11.16 -5.93
N SER A 94 -5.67 -12.12 -5.86
CA SER A 94 -4.37 -11.94 -5.21
C SER A 94 -3.52 -10.85 -5.84
N PHE A 95 -3.62 -10.65 -7.15
CA PHE A 95 -2.87 -9.61 -7.83
C PHE A 95 -3.39 -8.22 -7.50
N GLU A 96 -4.71 -8.02 -7.43
CA GLU A 96 -5.30 -6.75 -6.99
C GLU A 96 -4.95 -6.43 -5.53
N ARG A 97 -4.98 -7.44 -4.64
CA ARG A 97 -4.48 -7.27 -3.26
C ARG A 97 -3.03 -6.83 -3.23
N LEU A 98 -2.20 -7.40 -4.11
CA LEU A 98 -0.79 -7.05 -4.24
C LEU A 98 -0.60 -5.60 -4.70
N LEU A 99 -1.37 -5.15 -5.70
CA LEU A 99 -1.35 -3.76 -6.16
C LEU A 99 -1.81 -2.81 -5.05
N LEU A 100 -2.88 -3.15 -4.32
CA LEU A 100 -3.35 -2.35 -3.20
C LEU A 100 -2.28 -2.21 -2.11
N HIS A 101 -1.59 -3.30 -1.76
CA HIS A 101 -0.46 -3.25 -0.82
C HIS A 101 0.67 -2.33 -1.30
N ALA A 102 1.00 -2.35 -2.60
CA ALA A 102 2.02 -1.48 -3.17
C ALA A 102 1.63 0.00 -3.07
N VAL A 103 0.39 0.34 -3.44
CA VAL A 103 -0.16 1.71 -3.31
C VAL A 103 -0.13 2.16 -1.85
N CYS A 104 -0.57 1.31 -0.92
CA CYS A 104 -0.56 1.63 0.50
C CYS A 104 0.85 1.94 1.00
N GLN A 105 1.85 1.10 0.67
CA GLN A 105 3.23 1.36 1.10
C GLN A 105 3.81 2.64 0.49
N TYR A 106 3.45 2.95 -0.76
CA TYR A 106 3.88 4.18 -1.43
C TYR A 106 3.29 5.43 -0.75
N MET A 107 2.00 5.39 -0.39
CA MET A 107 1.28 6.46 0.31
C MET A 107 1.51 6.48 1.83
N ASP A 108 2.43 5.66 2.35
CA ASP A 108 2.70 5.48 3.80
C ASP A 108 1.49 5.05 4.64
N LEU A 109 0.59 4.28 4.03
CA LEU A 109 -0.55 3.64 4.66
C LEU A 109 -0.19 2.21 5.09
N ILE A 110 -0.87 1.74 6.13
CA ILE A 110 -0.79 0.37 6.63
C ILE A 110 -1.89 -0.44 5.94
N SER A 111 -1.55 -1.61 5.42
CA SER A 111 -2.50 -2.52 4.78
C SER A 111 -2.37 -3.93 5.36
N ALA A 112 -3.51 -4.59 5.55
CA ALA A 112 -3.61 -5.96 6.03
C ALA A 112 -4.69 -6.71 5.24
N SER A 113 -4.41 -7.98 4.94
CA SER A 113 -5.37 -8.92 4.36
C SER A 113 -5.81 -9.89 5.44
N ALA A 114 -7.09 -10.23 5.47
CA ALA A 114 -7.68 -11.20 6.38
C ALA A 114 -8.70 -12.06 5.62
N ASP A 115 -8.85 -13.32 6.04
CA ASP A 115 -9.96 -14.14 5.61
C ASP A 115 -11.22 -13.75 6.39
N LEU A 116 -12.31 -13.49 5.66
CA LEU A 116 -13.63 -13.23 6.21
C LEU A 116 -14.61 -14.10 5.44
N GLU A 117 -15.05 -15.18 6.08
CA GLU A 117 -16.04 -16.12 5.55
C GLU A 117 -15.64 -16.71 4.18
N GLY A 118 -14.35 -17.04 4.01
CA GLY A 118 -13.83 -17.60 2.76
C GLY A 118 -13.61 -16.57 1.65
N ARG A 119 -13.81 -15.29 1.94
CA ARG A 119 -13.44 -14.16 1.07
C ARG A 119 -12.28 -13.39 1.65
N ARG A 120 -11.50 -12.73 0.79
CA ARG A 120 -10.34 -11.95 1.26
C ARG A 120 -10.72 -10.50 1.47
N GLN A 121 -10.68 -10.07 2.73
CA GLN A 121 -10.91 -8.69 3.13
C GLN A 121 -9.56 -7.96 3.29
N MET A 122 -9.42 -6.83 2.62
CA MET A 122 -8.35 -5.87 2.82
C MET A 122 -8.80 -4.78 3.78
N LYS A 123 -7.95 -4.46 4.76
CA LYS A 123 -8.10 -3.31 5.66
C LYS A 123 -6.90 -2.39 5.47
N VAL A 124 -7.17 -1.11 5.29
CA VAL A 124 -6.14 -0.07 5.13
C VAL A 124 -6.38 1.02 6.17
N SER A 125 -5.33 1.42 6.86
CA SER A 125 -5.36 2.50 7.83
C SER A 125 -4.19 3.46 7.64
N ASN A 126 -4.39 4.71 7.99
CA ASN A 126 -3.30 5.67 8.05
C ASN A 126 -2.46 5.41 9.31
N ARG A 127 -1.14 5.47 9.19
CA ARG A 127 -0.23 5.38 10.34
C ARG A 127 -0.28 6.64 11.20
N HIS A 128 -0.66 7.76 10.59
CA HIS A 128 -0.56 9.09 11.18
C HIS A 128 -1.94 9.71 11.41
N LEU A 129 -1.98 10.81 12.17
CA LEU A 129 -3.23 11.54 12.43
C LEU A 129 -3.75 12.27 11.18
N ASP A 130 -2.83 12.82 10.40
CA ASP A 130 -3.10 13.49 9.13
C ASP A 130 -2.70 12.62 7.95
N PHE A 131 -3.46 12.71 6.86
CA PHE A 131 -3.10 12.11 5.59
C PHE A 131 -2.42 13.14 4.71
N LEU A 132 -1.16 12.85 4.35
CA LEU A 132 -0.38 13.65 3.41
C LEU A 132 -0.11 12.78 2.19
N PRO A 133 -0.72 13.07 1.03
CA PRO A 133 -0.50 12.27 -0.16
C PRO A 133 0.88 12.54 -0.78
N PRO A 134 1.47 11.56 -1.49
CA PRO A 134 2.65 11.78 -2.31
C PRO A 134 2.45 12.89 -3.35
N GLY A 135 3.49 13.69 -3.62
CA GLY A 135 3.43 14.72 -4.66
C GLY A 135 3.35 14.18 -6.10
N LEU A 136 3.76 12.91 -6.30
CA LEU A 136 3.58 12.15 -7.54
C LEU A 136 3.00 10.79 -7.16
N LEU A 137 2.01 10.32 -7.90
CA LEU A 137 1.40 9.01 -7.68
C LEU A 137 2.29 7.85 -8.17
N LEU A 138 2.10 6.65 -7.62
CA LEU A 138 2.85 5.45 -7.98
C LEU A 138 2.64 5.07 -9.45
N SER A 139 1.41 5.19 -9.97
CA SER A 139 1.14 4.99 -11.42
C SER A 139 2.05 5.87 -12.28
N ALA A 140 1.96 7.18 -12.10
CA ALA A 140 2.77 8.16 -12.82
C ALA A 140 4.28 7.97 -12.62
N TYR A 141 4.72 7.58 -11.42
CA TYR A 141 6.12 7.27 -11.15
C TYR A 141 6.62 6.05 -11.95
N LEU A 142 5.78 5.02 -12.09
CA LEU A 142 6.12 3.80 -12.85
C LEU A 142 6.10 4.03 -14.36
N GLU A 143 5.30 4.96 -14.87
CA GLU A 143 5.33 5.32 -16.29
C GLU A 143 6.63 6.06 -16.67
N GLN A 144 7.27 6.72 -15.71
CA GLN A 144 8.52 7.45 -15.92
C GLN A 144 9.79 6.58 -15.80
N HIS A 145 9.69 5.33 -15.32
CA HIS A 145 10.84 4.51 -14.90
C HIS A 145 10.70 3.00 -15.14
#